data_AF-A0A7X7J2E9-F1
#
_entry.id   AF-A0A7X7J2E9-F1
#
_cell.length_a   1.000
_cell.length_b   1.000
_cell.length_c   1.000
_cell.angle_alpha   90.00
_cell.angle_beta   90.00
_cell.angle_gamma   90.00
#
_symmetry.space_group_name_H-M   'P 1'
#
loop_
_entity.id
_entity.type
_entity.pdbx_description
1 polymer ?
#
loop_
_entity_poly.entity_id
_entity_poly.type
_entity_poly.pdbx_seq_one_letter_code
_entity_poly.pdbx_strand_id
1 'polypeptide(L)'
;MAGCNGASWLSGSVAQDEDKAARTAAPPPAMASESDALIVQLAGDDEKARSDARLLLLREDIEVVPKVVPLVGHEKTTVWRAAFNVLADFANQVSVPGREAERAKVAAGIMTLVAPNQPEEVKIRGLRLLPLVVPEGF
;
A
#
# COMPACT_ATOMS: atom_id res chain seq x y z
N MET A 1 -75.01 -23.52 16.83
CA MET A 1 -74.70 -23.26 18.25
C MET A 1 -73.28 -22.76 18.35
N ALA A 2 -73.07 -21.70 19.14
CA ALA A 2 -71.79 -21.09 19.56
C ALA A 2 -70.92 -20.49 18.44
N GLY A 3 -70.55 -19.22 18.43
CA GLY A 3 -70.50 -18.23 19.51
C GLY A 3 -69.15 -17.51 19.41
N CYS A 4 -69.12 -16.34 18.77
CA CYS A 4 -67.97 -15.44 18.80
C CYS A 4 -67.92 -14.80 20.19
N ASN A 5 -66.86 -15.07 20.96
CA ASN A 5 -66.58 -14.40 22.22
C ASN A 5 -65.17 -13.82 22.17
N GLY A 6 -65.08 -12.50 22.32
CA GLY A 6 -63.84 -11.82 22.65
C GLY A 6 -63.49 -12.06 24.13
N ALA A 7 -62.21 -11.93 24.45
CA ALA A 7 -61.75 -11.68 25.80
C ALA A 7 -60.43 -10.89 25.77
N SER A 8 -60.53 -9.67 26.29
CA SER A 8 -59.48 -8.78 26.77
C SER A 8 -58.71 -9.39 27.93
N TRP A 9 -57.39 -9.22 28.01
CA TRP A 9 -56.65 -9.15 29.28
C TRP A 9 -55.41 -8.26 29.17
N LEU A 10 -55.34 -7.27 30.07
CA LEU A 10 -54.15 -6.50 30.45
C LEU A 10 -53.26 -7.30 31.42
N SER A 11 -51.99 -6.89 31.46
CA SER A 11 -51.00 -7.00 32.56
C SER A 11 -49.96 -8.14 32.50
N GLY A 12 -48.69 -7.75 32.49
CA GLY A 12 -47.52 -8.63 32.71
C GLY A 12 -46.18 -7.97 32.37
N SER A 13 -45.60 -7.29 33.36
CA SER A 13 -44.28 -6.64 33.38
C SER A 13 -43.11 -7.60 33.11
N VAL A 14 -42.15 -7.22 32.26
CA VAL A 14 -40.71 -7.45 32.51
C VAL A 14 -39.93 -6.22 32.03
N ALA A 15 -39.28 -5.57 32.98
CA ALA A 15 -38.23 -4.59 32.75
C ALA A 15 -36.97 -5.27 32.20
N GLN A 16 -36.38 -4.64 31.18
CA GLN A 16 -34.95 -4.66 30.84
C GLN A 16 -34.80 -3.51 29.83
N ASP A 17 -34.53 -2.26 30.19
CA ASP A 17 -33.29 -1.78 30.83
C ASP A 17 -32.20 -2.83 30.77
N GLU A 18 -31.41 -2.80 29.70
CA GLU A 18 -30.00 -2.47 29.84
C GLU A 18 -29.35 -2.34 28.45
N ASP A 19 -28.41 -1.41 28.40
CA ASP A 19 -27.29 -1.42 27.48
C ASP A 19 -27.48 -0.84 26.07
N LYS A 20 -27.99 0.39 26.01
CA LYS A 20 -27.57 1.36 24.98
C LYS A 20 -26.26 2.04 25.40
N ALA A 21 -25.25 1.27 25.81
CA ALA A 21 -23.91 1.77 25.98
C ALA A 21 -23.30 2.01 24.60
N ALA A 22 -23.09 3.30 24.33
CA ALA A 22 -22.04 3.86 23.52
C ALA A 22 -21.05 2.83 22.93
N ARG A 23 -21.36 2.31 21.75
CA ARG A 23 -20.31 2.03 20.78
C ARG A 23 -19.79 3.39 20.34
N THR A 24 -18.80 3.89 21.05
CA THR A 24 -17.85 4.86 20.51
C THR A 24 -17.31 4.24 19.23
N ALA A 25 -17.93 4.60 18.11
CA ALA A 25 -17.40 4.30 16.80
C ALA A 25 -16.01 4.93 16.76
N ALA A 26 -14.99 4.08 16.68
CA ALA A 26 -13.65 4.51 16.31
C ALA A 26 -13.77 5.38 15.04
N PRO A 27 -12.97 6.46 14.92
CA PRO A 27 -12.99 7.26 13.71
C PRO A 27 -12.77 6.35 12.50
N PRO A 28 -13.46 6.59 11.37
CA PRO A 28 -13.23 5.80 10.15
C PRO A 28 -11.73 5.84 9.84
N PRO A 29 -11.10 4.71 9.48
CA PRO A 29 -9.71 4.73 9.06
C PRO A 29 -9.62 5.76 7.93
N ALA A 30 -8.72 6.74 8.08
CA ALA A 30 -8.42 7.69 7.03
C ALA A 30 -8.26 6.89 5.73
N MET A 31 -9.04 7.20 4.69
CA MET A 31 -9.03 6.42 3.47
C MET A 31 -7.60 6.43 2.92
N ALA A 32 -6.86 5.35 3.15
CA ALA A 32 -5.55 5.16 2.56
C ALA A 32 -5.74 5.29 1.05
N SER A 33 -4.87 6.05 0.38
CA SER A 33 -4.95 6.17 -1.07
C SER A 33 -4.87 4.79 -1.71
N GLU A 34 -5.41 4.61 -2.92
CA GLU A 34 -5.30 3.33 -3.64
C GLU A 34 -3.83 2.87 -3.70
N SER A 35 -2.91 3.81 -3.97
CA SER A 35 -1.46 3.56 -3.89
C SER A 35 -0.97 3.01 -2.55
N ASP A 36 -1.49 3.51 -1.41
CA ASP A 36 -1.09 3.03 -0.07
C ASP A 36 -1.57 1.60 0.18
N ALA A 37 -2.77 1.27 -0.26
CA ALA A 37 -3.28 -0.09 -0.16
C ALA A 37 -2.44 -1.08 -1.00
N LEU A 38 -2.02 -0.66 -2.20
CA LEU A 38 -1.14 -1.46 -3.05
C LEU A 38 0.25 -1.64 -2.43
N ILE A 39 0.82 -0.60 -1.78
CA ILE A 39 2.10 -0.71 -1.06
C ILE A 39 1.99 -1.71 0.09
N VAL A 40 0.88 -1.71 0.83
CA VAL A 40 0.61 -2.71 1.88
C VAL A 40 0.54 -4.12 1.30
N GLN A 41 -0.14 -4.31 0.17
CA GLN A 41 -0.19 -5.60 -0.52
C GLN A 41 1.17 -6.06 -1.04
N LEU A 42 1.99 -5.13 -1.54
CA LEU A 42 3.36 -5.39 -2.00
C LEU A 42 4.24 -5.94 -0.87
N ALA A 43 4.08 -5.40 0.34
CA ALA A 43 4.83 -5.77 1.55
C ALA A 43 4.21 -6.93 2.34
N GLY A 44 2.98 -7.33 2.02
CA GLY A 44 2.25 -8.42 2.70
C GLY A 44 2.84 -9.80 2.45
N ASP A 45 2.19 -10.86 2.92
CA ASP A 45 2.65 -12.24 2.72
C ASP A 45 1.92 -12.96 1.56
N ASP A 46 0.78 -12.43 1.11
CA ASP A 46 0.01 -13.01 0.00
C ASP A 46 0.71 -12.76 -1.36
N GLU A 47 1.12 -13.84 -2.02
CA GLU A 47 1.82 -13.80 -3.31
C GLU A 47 0.96 -13.26 -4.45
N LYS A 48 -0.34 -13.57 -4.45
CA LYS A 48 -1.27 -13.07 -5.45
C LYS A 48 -1.46 -11.57 -5.25
N ALA A 49 -1.74 -11.13 -4.03
CA ALA A 49 -1.92 -9.71 -3.73
C ALA A 49 -0.66 -8.88 -4.08
N ARG A 50 0.53 -9.39 -3.74
CA ARG A 50 1.80 -8.76 -4.13
C ARG A 50 2.00 -8.71 -5.65
N SER A 51 1.60 -9.75 -6.37
CA SER A 51 1.70 -9.78 -7.83
C SER A 51 0.75 -8.79 -8.49
N ASP A 52 -0.50 -8.71 -8.01
CA ASP A 52 -1.49 -7.75 -8.48
C ASP A 52 -1.03 -6.31 -8.15
N ALA A 53 -0.50 -6.08 -6.94
CA ALA A 53 0.03 -4.79 -6.52
C ALA A 53 1.16 -4.29 -7.43
N ARG A 54 2.08 -5.16 -7.86
CA ARG A 54 3.14 -4.78 -8.81
C ARG A 54 2.56 -4.24 -10.13
N LEU A 55 1.54 -4.89 -10.67
CA LEU A 55 0.94 -4.49 -11.94
C LEU A 55 0.13 -3.20 -11.80
N LEU A 56 -0.59 -3.04 -10.69
CA LEU A 56 -1.44 -1.88 -10.45
C LEU A 56 -0.63 -0.63 -10.08
N LEU A 57 0.46 -0.78 -9.31
CA LEU A 57 1.34 0.34 -8.96
C LEU A 57 1.91 1.04 -10.20
N LEU A 58 2.15 0.32 -11.29
CA LEU A 58 2.67 0.90 -12.53
C LEU A 58 1.67 1.80 -13.28
N ARG A 59 0.41 1.85 -12.83
CA ARG A 59 -0.61 2.77 -13.33
C ARG A 59 -0.71 4.04 -12.49
N GLU A 60 -0.12 4.04 -11.31
CA GLU A 60 -0.08 5.19 -10.40
C GLU A 60 0.98 6.20 -10.83
N ASP A 61 0.85 7.42 -10.32
CA ASP A 61 1.81 8.49 -10.54
C ASP A 61 3.16 8.21 -9.86
N ILE A 62 4.22 8.85 -10.37
CA ILE A 62 5.59 8.69 -9.87
C ILE A 62 5.77 9.11 -8.40
N GLU A 63 4.80 9.83 -7.84
CA GLU A 63 4.73 10.21 -6.43
C GLU A 63 4.62 9.00 -5.48
N VAL A 64 4.38 7.79 -6.01
CA VAL A 64 4.45 6.54 -5.24
C VAL A 64 5.88 6.07 -4.98
N VAL A 65 6.86 6.46 -5.81
CA VAL A 65 8.26 6.00 -5.73
C VAL A 65 8.88 6.20 -4.34
N PRO A 66 8.75 7.37 -3.67
CA PRO A 66 9.28 7.57 -2.33
C PRO A 66 8.74 6.58 -1.28
N LYS A 67 7.54 6.04 -1.49
CA LYS A 67 6.92 5.06 -0.59
C LYS A 67 7.40 3.63 -0.86
N VAL A 68 7.80 3.32 -2.10
CA VAL A 68 8.34 2.00 -2.49
C VAL A 68 9.81 1.86 -2.12
N VAL A 69 10.60 2.94 -2.20
CA VAL A 69 12.04 2.96 -1.91
C VAL A 69 12.42 2.26 -0.58
N PRO A 70 11.76 2.55 0.57
CA PRO A 70 12.09 1.90 1.84
C PRO A 70 11.95 0.37 1.82
N LEU A 71 11.05 -0.18 0.99
CA LEU A 71 10.79 -1.62 0.92
C LEU A 71 11.97 -2.41 0.32
N VAL A 72 12.89 -1.76 -0.41
CA VAL A 72 14.14 -2.39 -0.88
C VAL A 72 15.06 -2.76 0.28
N GLY A 73 14.92 -2.11 1.43
CA GLY A 73 15.64 -2.44 2.67
C GLY A 73 14.97 -3.51 3.52
N HIS A 74 13.83 -4.07 3.09
CA HIS A 74 13.09 -5.05 3.87
C HIS A 74 13.86 -6.37 4.01
N GLU A 75 13.77 -7.02 5.18
CA GLU A 75 14.48 -8.28 5.47
C GLU A 75 13.94 -9.47 4.65
N LYS A 76 12.62 -9.54 4.45
CA LYS A 76 11.97 -10.58 3.66
C LYS A 76 12.36 -10.47 2.18
N THR A 77 12.89 -11.56 1.64
CA THR A 77 13.33 -11.62 0.23
C THR A 77 12.21 -11.39 -0.78
N THR A 78 11.01 -11.86 -0.48
CA THR A 78 9.82 -11.64 -1.32
C THR A 78 9.45 -10.16 -1.42
N VAL A 79 9.57 -9.41 -0.32
CA VAL A 79 9.21 -7.98 -0.25
C VAL A 79 10.25 -7.13 -0.96
N TRP A 80 11.54 -7.25 -0.61
CA TRP A 80 12.55 -6.38 -1.22
C TRP A 80 12.73 -6.63 -2.70
N ARG A 81 12.57 -7.89 -3.17
CA ARG A 81 12.60 -8.19 -4.61
C ARG A 81 11.40 -7.61 -5.34
N ALA A 82 10.21 -7.65 -4.74
CA ALA A 82 9.03 -7.06 -5.35
C ALA A 82 9.17 -5.55 -5.46
N ALA A 83 9.63 -4.87 -4.40
CA ALA A 83 9.92 -3.44 -4.43
C ALA A 83 11.00 -3.07 -5.44
N PHE A 84 12.08 -3.85 -5.50
CA PHE A 84 13.14 -3.68 -6.49
C PHE A 84 12.59 -3.72 -7.91
N ASN A 85 11.76 -4.71 -8.23
CA ASN A 85 11.18 -4.84 -9.57
C ASN A 85 10.25 -3.68 -9.92
N VAL A 86 9.41 -3.24 -8.97
CA VAL A 86 8.55 -2.05 -9.18
C VAL A 86 9.38 -0.80 -9.48
N LEU A 87 10.48 -0.58 -8.74
CA LEU A 87 11.37 0.57 -9.01
C LEU A 87 12.09 0.43 -10.36
N ALA A 88 12.48 -0.77 -10.76
CA ALA A 88 13.06 -1.03 -12.07
C ALA A 88 12.06 -0.75 -13.20
N ASP A 89 10.79 -1.12 -13.02
CA ASP A 89 9.72 -0.84 -13.98
C ASP A 89 9.44 0.66 -14.08
N PHE A 90 9.37 1.39 -12.96
CA PHE A 90 9.26 2.85 -12.97
C PHE A 90 10.46 3.50 -13.66
N ALA A 91 11.67 3.04 -13.37
CA ALA A 91 12.89 3.50 -14.02
C ALA A 91 12.80 3.37 -15.55
N ASN A 92 12.35 2.21 -16.04
CA ASN A 92 12.16 1.98 -17.46
C ASN A 92 11.07 2.89 -18.06
N GLN A 93 9.95 3.13 -17.36
CA GLN A 93 8.88 4.00 -17.83
C GLN A 93 9.30 5.47 -17.99
N VAL A 94 10.18 5.97 -17.12
CA VAL A 94 10.64 7.36 -17.15
C VAL A 94 11.89 7.56 -18.01
N SER A 95 12.57 6.48 -18.39
CA SER A 95 13.77 6.51 -19.26
C SER A 95 13.45 6.58 -20.75
N VAL A 96 12.38 7.29 -21.12
CA VAL A 96 12.03 7.63 -22.50
C VAL A 96 12.19 9.13 -22.74
N PRO A 97 12.45 9.58 -23.99
CA PRO A 97 12.56 11.02 -24.30
C PRO A 97 11.32 11.81 -23.88
N GLY A 98 11.52 12.99 -23.28
CA GLY A 98 10.45 13.89 -22.85
C GLY A 98 9.94 13.68 -21.42
N ARG A 99 10.53 12.74 -20.65
CA ARG A 99 10.21 12.45 -19.24
C ARG A 99 11.36 12.76 -18.28
N GLU A 100 12.27 13.65 -18.65
CA GLU A 100 13.52 13.92 -17.93
C GLU A 100 13.29 14.38 -16.49
N ALA A 101 12.22 15.16 -16.25
CA ALA A 101 11.86 15.62 -14.91
C ALA A 101 11.43 14.48 -13.98
N GLU A 102 10.62 13.53 -14.49
CA GLU A 102 10.20 12.37 -13.71
C GLU A 102 11.37 11.40 -13.51
N ARG A 103 12.20 11.22 -14.55
CA ARG A 103 13.43 10.46 -14.45
C ARG A 103 14.37 10.98 -13.37
N ALA A 104 14.52 12.30 -13.26
CA ALA A 104 15.29 12.92 -12.19
C ALA A 104 14.69 12.64 -10.80
N LYS A 105 13.36 12.65 -10.66
CA LYS A 105 12.68 12.29 -9.40
C LYS A 105 12.92 10.83 -9.01
N VAL A 106 12.79 9.89 -9.95
CA VAL A 106 13.05 8.46 -9.69
C VAL A 106 14.52 8.24 -9.32
N ALA A 107 15.44 8.86 -10.07
CA ALA A 107 16.87 8.80 -9.79
C ALA A 107 17.21 9.34 -8.40
N ALA A 108 16.63 10.48 -7.99
CA ALA A 108 16.81 11.03 -6.66
C ALA A 108 16.34 10.07 -5.56
N GLY A 109 15.19 9.41 -5.75
CA GLY A 109 14.69 8.37 -4.84
C GLY A 109 15.65 7.18 -4.73
N ILE A 110 16.11 6.64 -5.85
CA ILE A 110 17.05 5.50 -5.89
C ILE A 110 18.40 5.87 -5.25
N MET A 111 18.89 7.10 -5.43
CA MET A 111 20.15 7.57 -4.84
C MET A 111 20.15 7.50 -3.29
N THR A 112 18.99 7.56 -2.65
CA THR A 112 18.90 7.40 -1.18
C THR A 112 19.28 5.99 -0.69
N LEU A 113 19.19 4.98 -1.56
CA LEU A 113 19.57 3.59 -1.25
C LEU A 113 21.08 3.40 -1.19
N VAL A 114 21.86 4.29 -1.82
CA VAL A 114 23.33 4.22 -1.84
C VAL A 114 23.98 5.20 -0.87
N ALA A 115 23.19 5.84 0.00
CA ALA A 115 23.69 6.76 1.01
C ALA A 115 24.71 6.08 1.95
N PRO A 116 25.74 6.79 2.45
CA PRO A 116 26.82 6.19 3.23
C PRO A 116 26.38 5.42 4.47
N ASN A 117 25.26 5.80 5.07
CA ASN A 117 24.69 5.20 6.27
C ASN A 117 23.81 3.96 6.00
N GLN A 118 23.57 3.60 4.74
CA GLN A 118 22.77 2.43 4.40
C GLN A 118 23.56 1.11 4.62
N PRO A 119 22.86 0.01 4.97
CA PRO A 119 23.46 -1.32 4.97
C PRO A 119 24.05 -1.67 3.59
N GLU A 120 25.14 -2.44 3.57
CA GLU A 120 25.83 -2.80 2.33
C GLU A 120 24.91 -3.47 1.31
N GLU A 121 24.04 -4.37 1.76
CA GLU A 121 23.07 -5.04 0.90
C GLU A 121 22.07 -4.07 0.24
N VAL A 122 21.65 -3.01 0.94
CA VAL A 122 20.75 -1.98 0.42
C VAL A 122 21.48 -1.14 -0.62
N LYS A 123 22.76 -0.79 -0.36
CA LYS A 123 23.62 -0.10 -1.32
C LYS A 123 23.78 -0.91 -2.60
N ILE A 124 24.08 -2.20 -2.49
CA ILE A 124 24.22 -3.09 -3.65
C ILE A 124 22.92 -3.13 -4.47
N ARG A 125 21.76 -3.22 -3.81
CA ARG A 125 20.45 -3.17 -4.49
C ARG A 125 20.24 -1.82 -5.19
N GLY A 126 20.54 -0.70 -4.52
CA GLY A 126 20.46 0.64 -5.10
C GLY A 126 21.37 0.83 -6.31
N LEU A 127 22.64 0.40 -6.22
CA LEU A 127 23.63 0.47 -7.30
C LEU A 127 23.20 -0.32 -8.55
N ARG A 128 22.40 -1.38 -8.40
CA ARG A 128 21.85 -2.14 -9.54
C ARG A 128 20.68 -1.42 -10.23
N LEU A 129 19.98 -0.52 -9.54
CA LEU A 129 18.87 0.24 -10.10
C LEU A 129 19.33 1.52 -10.83
N LEU A 130 20.40 2.16 -10.34
CA LEU A 130 20.87 3.44 -10.88
C LEU A 130 21.13 3.45 -12.40
N PRO A 131 21.75 2.42 -13.01
CA PRO A 131 21.96 2.41 -14.46
C PRO A 131 20.68 2.49 -15.29
N LEU A 132 19.52 2.15 -14.73
CA LEU A 132 18.23 2.21 -15.43
C LEU A 132 17.69 3.64 -15.59
N VAL A 133 18.16 4.58 -14.77
CA VAL A 133 17.66 5.98 -14.72
C VAL A 133 18.73 7.02 -14.98
N VAL A 134 20.00 6.65 -14.99
CA VAL A 134 21.11 7.57 -15.33
C VAL A 134 21.25 7.65 -16.86
N PRO A 135 21.31 8.85 -17.47
CA PRO A 135 21.44 8.98 -18.92
C PRO A 135 22.71 8.31 -19.43
N GLU A 136 22.68 7.80 -20.67
CA GLU A 136 23.91 7.37 -21.33
C GLU A 136 24.91 8.52 -21.40
N GLY A 137 26.19 8.25 -21.09
CA GLY A 137 27.27 9.23 -21.15
C GLY A 137 27.54 10.04 -19.87
N PHE A 138 26.91 9.66 -18.76
CA PHE A 138 27.29 10.11 -17.40
C PHE A 138 28.40 9.24 -16.80
#